data_AF-A0A2N8MHV1-F1
#
_entry.id   AF-A0A2N8MHV1-F1
#
_cell.length_a   1.000
_cell.length_b   1.000
_cell.length_c   1.000
_cell.angle_alpha   90.00
_cell.angle_beta   90.00
_cell.angle_gamma   90.00
#
_symmetry.space_group_name_H-M   'P 1'
#
loop_
_entity.id
_entity.type
_entity.pdbx_description
1 polymer ?
#
loop_
_entity_poly.entity_id
_entity_poly.type
_entity_poly.pdbx_seq_one_letter_code
_entity_poly.pdbx_strand_id
1 'polypeptide(L)'
;MTRLYRTGLVLPAAELGPENPLPPLRKPEAVAKVSNVDELPPDLAEGVGYGRLDTTLPCLLQDGYTRERVERELPALVLENDKLRATVLPSLGGRLYSLVHKPSGRELLYRNPVFQPANLALRDAWFAGGVEWNLGSTGHTTLTCEPMFAAEIEGPDGTPVLRLWEWERTRDLPYQVDFWLPEGSDQLLVAVRVRNPHPYDVPVYWWSNIAVPQNEGTRVLAPATQAWHYGYSGRLDLVDVPGELTYPARAEAAADYFFEVNGRPWVAAVEEDGTGLAQLSTDRLRGRKLFLWGESAGGRRWQEWLAPGAGGYLEIQAGLARTQLEHLRLPPGEGWDWLEAYGPVTADPATVHGEDWTAAREAVAAGLPSAELLDEYHDAWRKIADVTPESFLATGSGWGALEIRRAPMCLPGTPFPDESLGPDQEPWLALLDGTPPDGDPLAVPPSTLVNRYWADLMEYAPKNWLTWYHRGVAHWAAGRQSDAVGAWRESVSANENPWALRNLAVATAGHEAAWLYRRAVALAPSLRPLVVEAIAAQLAAGLPDEAGELLDGLPQEGRIALLAARTHLARGDLAAAKAVYDTGFEVANLREGETSLSDTWAAVSDEPLPEHHDFRMK
;
A
#
# COMPACT_ATOMS: atom_id res chain seq x y z
N MET A 1 3.06 17.43 -30.52
CA MET A 1 1.77 16.73 -30.46
C MET A 1 1.82 15.77 -29.29
N THR A 2 0.98 15.99 -28.28
CA THR A 2 0.75 15.04 -27.19
C THR A 2 0.19 13.73 -27.74
N ARG A 3 0.71 12.60 -27.27
CA ARG A 3 0.29 11.25 -27.68
C ARG A 3 0.18 10.33 -26.49
N LEU A 4 -0.78 9.41 -26.56
CA LEU A 4 -0.96 8.29 -25.65
C LEU A 4 -0.83 6.98 -26.43
N TYR A 5 -0.04 6.03 -25.92
CA TYR A 5 0.11 4.72 -26.58
C TYR A 5 0.52 3.62 -25.59
N ARG A 6 0.27 2.36 -25.97
CA ARG A 6 0.69 1.18 -25.23
C ARG A 6 2.12 0.78 -25.60
N THR A 7 2.88 0.29 -24.62
CA THR A 7 4.21 -0.28 -24.81
C THR A 7 4.46 -1.39 -23.79
N GLY A 8 5.60 -2.08 -23.90
CA GLY A 8 6.14 -2.95 -22.85
C GLY A 8 7.30 -2.27 -22.12
N LEU A 9 7.36 -2.46 -20.81
CA LEU A 9 8.51 -2.12 -19.98
C LEU A 9 9.25 -3.43 -19.62
N VAL A 10 10.46 -3.60 -20.14
CA VAL A 10 11.29 -4.77 -19.81
C VAL A 10 12.22 -4.43 -18.64
N LEU A 11 12.14 -5.20 -17.56
CA LEU A 11 13.03 -5.10 -16.40
C LEU A 11 13.13 -6.45 -15.67
N PRO A 12 14.18 -6.66 -14.85
CA PRO A 12 14.23 -7.80 -13.93
C PRO A 12 13.07 -7.72 -12.93
N ALA A 13 12.24 -8.76 -12.89
CA ALA A 13 11.03 -8.81 -12.08
C ALA A 13 10.93 -10.14 -11.32
N ALA A 14 10.66 -10.03 -10.02
CA ALA A 14 10.27 -11.16 -9.19
C ALA A 14 8.82 -11.56 -9.46
N GLU A 15 8.47 -12.81 -9.16
CA GLU A 15 7.08 -13.24 -9.20
C GLU A 15 6.33 -12.74 -7.98
N LEU A 16 5.10 -12.25 -8.17
CA LEU A 16 4.21 -11.88 -7.07
C LEU A 16 3.68 -13.11 -6.32
N GLY A 17 3.60 -14.26 -6.99
CA GLY A 17 3.04 -15.50 -6.47
C GLY A 17 1.51 -15.44 -6.29
N PRO A 18 0.90 -16.54 -5.81
CA PRO A 18 -0.52 -16.57 -5.47
C PRO A 18 -0.80 -15.78 -4.19
N GLU A 19 -2.03 -15.29 -4.04
CA GLU A 19 -2.50 -14.70 -2.79
C GLU A 19 -2.57 -15.73 -1.66
N ASN A 20 -2.39 -15.27 -0.43
CA ASN A 20 -2.60 -16.05 0.76
C ASN A 20 -4.09 -16.35 0.93
N PRO A 21 -4.54 -17.62 0.89
CA PRO A 21 -5.95 -17.96 0.97
C PRO A 21 -6.53 -17.79 2.39
N LEU A 22 -5.69 -17.56 3.40
CA LEU A 22 -6.14 -17.37 4.78
C LEU A 22 -6.66 -15.94 4.98
N PRO A 23 -7.87 -15.75 5.53
CA PRO A 23 -8.39 -14.41 5.76
C PRO A 23 -7.49 -13.67 6.78
N PRO A 24 -7.12 -12.39 6.53
CA PRO A 24 -6.30 -11.60 7.44
C PRO A 24 -7.13 -11.16 8.66
N LEU A 25 -7.30 -12.08 9.62
CA LEU A 25 -8.11 -11.88 10.82
C LEU A 25 -7.38 -11.13 11.94
N ARG A 26 -6.06 -10.94 11.83
CA ARG A 26 -5.32 -10.11 12.78
C ARG A 26 -5.38 -8.67 12.33
N LYS A 27 -5.39 -7.75 13.28
CA LYS A 27 -5.21 -6.33 12.97
C LYS A 27 -3.90 -6.18 12.19
N PRO A 28 -3.90 -5.47 11.05
CA PRO A 28 -2.66 -5.09 10.41
C PRO A 28 -1.79 -4.42 11.47
N GLU A 29 -0.55 -4.90 11.63
CA GLU A 29 0.37 -4.24 12.56
C GLU A 29 0.47 -2.78 12.13
N ALA A 30 0.13 -1.88 13.05
CA ALA A 30 0.09 -0.48 12.73
C ALA A 30 1.52 -0.02 12.44
N VAL A 31 1.78 0.40 11.20
CA VAL A 31 3.05 1.06 10.80
C VAL A 31 3.34 2.23 11.74
N ALA A 32 2.28 2.87 12.24
CA ALA A 32 2.37 3.95 13.21
C ALA A 32 1.30 3.85 14.32
N LYS A 33 1.76 3.79 15.58
CA LYS A 33 0.95 4.04 16.78
C LYS A 33 1.42 5.33 17.43
N VAL A 34 0.54 6.31 17.53
CA VAL A 34 0.83 7.58 18.21
C VAL A 34 0.66 7.39 19.70
N SER A 35 1.73 7.58 20.48
CA SER A 35 1.71 7.36 21.93
C SER A 35 1.21 8.58 22.72
N ASN A 36 1.23 9.76 22.13
CA ASN A 36 0.91 11.05 22.77
C ASN A 36 -0.37 11.70 22.21
N VAL A 37 -1.38 10.89 21.82
CA VAL A 37 -2.63 11.39 21.22
C VAL A 37 -3.31 12.46 22.08
N ASP A 38 -3.27 12.30 23.40
CA ASP A 38 -3.88 13.25 24.36
C ASP A 38 -3.17 14.61 24.42
N GLU A 39 -1.95 14.72 23.88
CA GLU A 39 -1.18 15.97 23.80
C GLU A 39 -1.43 16.73 22.47
N LEU A 40 -2.11 16.11 21.50
CA LEU A 40 -2.32 16.67 20.18
C LEU A 40 -3.46 17.70 20.15
N PRO A 41 -3.47 18.62 19.16
CA PRO A 41 -4.64 19.44 18.86
C PRO A 41 -5.91 18.57 18.71
N PRO A 42 -7.06 18.98 19.23
CA PRO A 42 -8.26 18.14 19.26
C PRO A 42 -8.73 17.62 17.90
N ASP A 43 -8.61 18.45 16.85
CA ASP A 43 -8.94 18.08 15.47
C ASP A 43 -8.01 16.99 14.92
N LEU A 44 -6.71 17.10 15.22
CA LEU A 44 -5.70 16.09 14.85
C LEU A 44 -5.94 14.77 15.60
N ALA A 45 -6.20 14.85 16.91
CA ALA A 45 -6.47 13.67 17.73
C ALA A 45 -7.72 12.91 17.24
N GLU A 46 -8.79 13.64 16.86
CA GLU A 46 -9.99 13.04 16.28
C GLU A 46 -9.68 12.30 14.96
N GLY A 47 -8.95 12.95 14.05
CA GLY A 47 -8.56 12.35 12.77
C GLY A 47 -7.70 11.09 12.96
N VAL A 48 -6.75 11.11 13.89
CA VAL A 48 -5.86 9.95 14.20
C VAL A 48 -6.61 8.77 14.82
N GLY A 49 -7.66 9.05 15.59
CA GLY A 49 -8.51 8.06 16.24
C GLY A 49 -9.64 7.52 15.37
N TYR A 50 -9.89 8.13 14.20
CA TYR A 50 -10.99 7.76 13.31
C TYR A 50 -10.52 6.83 12.18
N GLY A 51 -11.43 6.01 11.67
CA GLY A 51 -11.27 5.36 10.37
C GLY A 51 -10.30 4.18 10.29
N ARG A 52 -9.41 3.90 11.25
CA ARG A 52 -8.44 2.78 11.15
C ARG A 52 -9.08 1.42 10.81
N LEU A 53 -8.38 0.63 10.01
CA LEU A 53 -8.79 -0.74 9.67
C LEU A 53 -8.39 -1.73 10.76
N ASP A 54 -9.33 -2.61 11.12
CA ASP A 54 -9.05 -3.78 11.97
C ASP A 54 -8.65 -5.02 11.16
N THR A 55 -8.80 -4.99 9.84
CA THR A 55 -8.45 -6.05 8.90
C THR A 55 -8.39 -5.46 7.49
N THR A 56 -7.63 -6.09 6.59
CA THR A 56 -7.62 -5.73 5.16
C THR A 56 -8.72 -6.42 4.37
N LEU A 57 -9.57 -7.23 5.01
CA LEU A 57 -10.73 -7.85 4.37
C LEU A 57 -11.60 -6.78 3.67
N PRO A 58 -12.14 -7.08 2.47
CA PRO A 58 -12.12 -8.39 1.81
C PRO A 58 -10.82 -8.74 1.06
N CYS A 59 -9.79 -7.89 1.10
CA CYS A 59 -8.51 -8.12 0.42
C CYS A 59 -7.61 -9.08 1.21
N LEU A 60 -7.16 -10.14 0.51
CA LEU A 60 -6.23 -11.14 1.04
C LEU A 60 -4.78 -10.64 0.93
N LEU A 61 -3.86 -11.26 1.68
CA LEU A 61 -2.45 -10.88 1.62
C LEU A 61 -1.79 -11.38 0.32
N GLN A 62 -0.89 -10.57 -0.23
CA GLN A 62 0.00 -10.89 -1.34
C GLN A 62 1.40 -11.13 -0.78
N ASP A 63 1.62 -12.28 -0.16
CA ASP A 63 2.87 -12.66 0.53
C ASP A 63 3.58 -13.86 -0.14
N GLY A 64 3.11 -14.27 -1.32
CA GLY A 64 3.62 -15.40 -2.09
C GLY A 64 4.82 -15.08 -3.00
N TYR A 65 5.33 -13.85 -2.96
CA TYR A 65 6.34 -13.38 -3.90
C TYR A 65 7.72 -13.96 -3.64
N THR A 66 8.49 -14.11 -4.71
CA THR A 66 9.85 -14.65 -4.66
C THR A 66 10.90 -13.54 -4.66
N ARG A 67 12.17 -13.92 -4.54
CA ARG A 67 13.33 -13.00 -4.69
C ARG A 67 14.15 -13.26 -5.95
N GLU A 68 13.82 -14.33 -6.68
CA GLU A 68 14.42 -14.61 -7.99
C GLU A 68 13.82 -13.67 -9.03
N ARG A 69 14.70 -12.88 -9.66
CA ARG A 69 14.32 -11.92 -10.70
C ARG A 69 14.74 -12.43 -12.06
N VAL A 70 13.80 -12.41 -13.00
CA VAL A 70 14.05 -12.70 -14.41
C VAL A 70 13.56 -11.53 -15.24
N GLU A 71 14.16 -11.28 -16.41
CA GLU A 71 13.66 -10.24 -17.30
C GLU A 71 12.20 -10.53 -17.68
N ARG A 72 11.31 -9.58 -17.43
CA ARG A 72 9.89 -9.65 -17.81
C ARG A 72 9.48 -8.36 -18.48
N GLU A 73 8.59 -8.49 -19.45
CA GLU A 73 7.89 -7.36 -20.06
C GLU A 73 6.59 -7.10 -19.29
N LEU A 74 6.47 -5.92 -18.70
CA LEU A 74 5.25 -5.44 -18.05
C LEU A 74 4.46 -4.53 -19.00
N PRO A 75 3.13 -4.67 -19.08
CA PRO A 75 2.29 -3.72 -19.81
C PRO A 75 2.47 -2.29 -19.28
N ALA A 76 2.70 -1.34 -20.18
CA ALA A 76 2.87 0.06 -19.83
C ALA A 76 2.10 0.97 -20.81
N LEU A 77 1.68 2.13 -20.29
CA LEU A 77 1.01 3.18 -21.04
C LEU A 77 1.90 4.42 -20.98
N VAL A 78 2.15 5.05 -22.13
CA VAL A 78 2.99 6.24 -22.23
C VAL A 78 2.16 7.43 -22.69
N LEU A 79 2.16 8.49 -21.88
CA LEU A 79 1.62 9.81 -22.22
C LEU A 79 2.79 10.78 -22.39
N GLU A 80 2.94 11.38 -23.57
CA GLU A 80 4.10 12.23 -23.85
C GLU A 80 3.81 13.40 -24.80
N ASN A 81 4.49 14.53 -24.60
CA ASN A 81 4.51 15.70 -25.50
C ASN A 81 5.98 16.07 -25.85
N ASP A 82 6.31 17.29 -26.26
CA ASP A 82 7.71 17.67 -26.53
C ASP A 82 8.56 17.88 -25.26
N LYS A 83 7.95 18.05 -24.08
CA LYS A 83 8.61 18.32 -22.80
C LYS A 83 8.72 17.10 -21.90
N LEU A 84 7.65 16.32 -21.76
CA LEU A 84 7.56 15.24 -20.79
C LEU A 84 7.22 13.90 -21.45
N ARG A 85 7.64 12.81 -20.81
CA ARG A 85 7.17 11.44 -21.05
C ARG A 85 6.87 10.78 -19.72
N ALA A 86 5.58 10.52 -19.48
CA ALA A 86 5.08 9.77 -18.34
C ALA A 86 4.87 8.31 -18.72
N THR A 87 5.37 7.37 -17.92
CA THR A 87 5.14 5.93 -18.10
C THR A 87 4.33 5.40 -16.93
N VAL A 88 3.18 4.81 -17.21
CA VAL A 88 2.20 4.33 -16.23
C VAL A 88 2.04 2.82 -16.33
N LEU A 89 2.01 2.12 -15.21
CA LEU A 89 1.86 0.65 -15.13
C LEU A 89 0.43 0.29 -14.70
N PRO A 90 -0.49 0.04 -15.64
CA PRO A 90 -1.89 -0.25 -15.30
C PRO A 90 -2.06 -1.58 -14.56
N SER A 91 -1.14 -2.53 -14.70
CA SER A 91 -1.17 -3.82 -13.99
C SER A 91 -0.61 -3.75 -12.56
N LEU A 92 -0.11 -2.59 -12.11
CA LEU A 92 0.53 -2.38 -10.81
C LEU A 92 -0.01 -1.09 -10.16
N GLY A 93 -1.31 -1.07 -9.89
CA GLY A 93 -2.00 0.02 -9.19
C GLY A 93 -2.01 1.35 -9.95
N GLY A 94 -1.77 1.33 -11.26
CA GLY A 94 -1.68 2.57 -12.05
C GLY A 94 -0.44 3.41 -11.72
N ARG A 95 0.63 2.79 -11.20
CA ARG A 95 1.87 3.47 -10.81
C ARG A 95 2.39 4.37 -11.92
N LEU A 96 2.59 5.67 -11.63
CA LEU A 96 3.42 6.52 -12.50
C LEU A 96 4.88 6.14 -12.27
N TYR A 97 5.38 5.20 -13.06
CA TYR A 97 6.67 4.57 -12.85
C TYR A 97 7.86 5.44 -13.26
N SER A 98 7.68 6.34 -14.23
CA SER A 98 8.73 7.21 -14.76
C SER A 98 8.15 8.52 -15.28
N LEU A 99 8.87 9.63 -15.07
CA LEU A 99 8.54 10.95 -15.59
C LEU A 99 9.82 11.63 -16.11
N VAL A 100 10.05 11.51 -17.41
CA VAL A 100 11.26 12.04 -18.05
C VAL A 100 11.01 13.44 -18.59
N HIS A 101 11.83 14.40 -18.17
CA HIS A 101 11.93 15.72 -18.80
C HIS A 101 12.85 15.65 -20.02
N LYS A 102 12.26 15.65 -21.21
CA LYS A 102 12.95 15.44 -22.49
C LYS A 102 13.99 16.51 -22.83
N PRO A 103 13.76 17.82 -22.59
CA PRO A 103 14.75 18.84 -22.89
C PRO A 103 16.08 18.63 -22.16
N SER A 104 16.05 18.20 -20.90
CA SER A 104 17.27 17.91 -20.12
C SER A 104 17.69 16.43 -20.16
N GLY A 105 16.81 15.53 -20.60
CA GLY A 105 17.02 14.08 -20.54
C GLY A 105 16.91 13.49 -19.13
N ARG A 106 16.47 14.27 -18.14
CA ARG A 106 16.45 13.88 -16.73
C ARG A 106 15.22 13.04 -16.40
N GLU A 107 15.42 11.97 -15.64
CA GLU A 107 14.37 11.28 -14.91
C GLU A 107 14.05 12.07 -13.63
N LEU A 108 12.80 12.49 -13.46
CA LEU A 108 12.38 13.31 -12.32
C LEU A 108 11.99 12.47 -11.09
N LEU A 109 11.66 11.19 -11.28
CA LEU A 109 11.24 10.28 -10.23
C LEU A 109 12.37 9.30 -9.87
N TYR A 110 12.30 8.70 -8.69
CA TYR A 110 13.09 7.51 -8.42
C TYR A 110 12.51 6.34 -9.20
N ARG A 111 13.18 5.96 -10.28
CA ARG A 111 12.78 4.83 -11.13
C ARG A 111 13.51 3.57 -10.68
N ASN A 112 12.83 2.72 -9.91
CA ASN A 112 13.36 1.45 -9.44
C ASN A 112 13.70 0.54 -10.64
N PRO A 113 14.97 0.08 -10.79
CA PRO A 113 15.38 -0.71 -11.95
C PRO A 113 14.84 -2.14 -11.94
N VAL A 114 14.18 -2.58 -10.87
CA VAL A 114 13.59 -3.92 -10.74
C VAL A 114 12.15 -3.86 -10.23
N PHE A 115 11.39 -4.91 -10.50
CA PHE A 115 10.14 -5.18 -9.78
C PHE A 115 10.43 -6.22 -8.70
N GLN A 116 10.44 -5.79 -7.44
CA GLN A 116 10.73 -6.65 -6.29
C GLN A 116 9.81 -6.28 -5.11
N PRO A 117 8.72 -7.04 -4.91
CA PRO A 117 7.82 -6.80 -3.79
C PRO A 117 8.49 -7.04 -2.41
N ALA A 118 8.04 -6.29 -1.41
CA ALA A 118 8.38 -6.46 0.00
C ALA A 118 7.18 -6.04 0.88
N ASN A 119 7.20 -6.41 2.16
CA ASN A 119 6.07 -6.28 3.07
C ASN A 119 5.93 -4.86 3.65
N LEU A 120 5.43 -3.93 2.83
CA LEU A 120 5.16 -2.53 3.23
C LEU A 120 3.69 -2.14 3.03
N ALA A 121 2.99 -2.73 2.05
CA ALA A 121 1.58 -2.38 1.78
C ALA A 121 0.61 -3.02 2.77
N LEU A 122 -0.64 -2.55 2.73
CA LEU A 122 -1.76 -3.13 3.47
C LEU A 122 -1.92 -4.63 3.18
N ARG A 123 -1.60 -5.07 1.95
CA ARG A 123 -1.66 -6.47 1.53
C ARG A 123 -0.30 -7.14 1.46
N ASP A 124 0.68 -6.69 2.25
CA ASP A 124 2.08 -7.13 2.17
C ASP A 124 2.79 -6.55 0.94
N ALA A 125 2.61 -7.13 -0.25
CA ALA A 125 3.37 -6.78 -1.45
C ALA A 125 3.33 -5.28 -1.81
N TRP A 126 4.51 -4.67 -1.77
CA TRP A 126 4.78 -3.31 -2.22
C TRP A 126 6.13 -3.21 -2.92
N PHE A 127 6.28 -2.29 -3.87
CA PHE A 127 7.55 -2.05 -4.56
C PHE A 127 7.90 -0.55 -4.61
N ALA A 128 9.19 -0.24 -4.49
CA ALA A 128 9.69 1.12 -4.45
C ALA A 128 9.67 1.81 -5.82
N GLY A 129 9.60 3.14 -5.80
CA GLY A 129 9.72 4.00 -6.97
C GLY A 129 8.41 4.54 -7.54
N GLY A 130 8.55 5.57 -8.37
CA GLY A 130 7.43 6.23 -9.06
C GLY A 130 6.48 7.01 -8.14
N VAL A 131 5.23 7.18 -8.60
CA VAL A 131 4.12 7.77 -7.82
C VAL A 131 3.00 6.77 -7.61
N GLU A 132 2.64 6.55 -6.35
CA GLU A 132 1.57 5.66 -5.89
C GLU A 132 0.35 6.42 -5.38
N TRP A 133 -0.84 5.89 -5.67
CA TRP A 133 -2.13 6.50 -5.35
C TRP A 133 -2.77 5.80 -4.15
N ASN A 134 -2.55 6.31 -2.94
CA ASN A 134 -2.93 5.59 -1.73
C ASN A 134 -4.33 5.93 -1.22
N LEU A 135 -5.34 5.17 -1.65
CA LEU A 135 -6.71 5.18 -1.10
C LEU A 135 -6.92 4.03 -0.09
N GLY A 136 -7.83 4.24 0.86
CA GLY A 136 -8.38 3.21 1.75
C GLY A 136 -8.04 3.43 3.22
N SER A 137 -6.78 3.22 3.60
CA SER A 137 -6.30 3.42 4.97
C SER A 137 -4.82 3.78 5.02
N THR A 138 -4.34 4.21 6.20
CA THR A 138 -2.95 4.56 6.47
C THR A 138 -1.95 3.57 5.89
N GLY A 139 -0.98 4.08 5.13
CA GLY A 139 0.06 3.30 4.48
C GLY A 139 -0.23 3.06 3.00
N HIS A 140 0.45 2.08 2.40
CA HIS A 140 0.31 1.80 0.97
C HIS A 140 -0.94 0.97 0.66
N THR A 141 -1.63 1.34 -0.42
CA THR A 141 -2.98 0.84 -0.75
C THR A 141 -3.05 -0.67 -1.00
N THR A 142 -4.26 -1.21 -0.88
CA THR A 142 -4.62 -2.60 -1.25
C THR A 142 -4.54 -2.86 -2.76
N LEU A 143 -4.35 -1.83 -3.57
CA LEU A 143 -4.28 -1.89 -5.02
C LEU A 143 -2.85 -1.80 -5.58
N THR A 144 -1.82 -1.80 -4.72
CA THR A 144 -0.41 -1.57 -5.10
C THR A 144 0.05 -2.45 -6.27
N CYS A 145 -0.29 -3.74 -6.23
CA CYS A 145 0.04 -4.74 -7.24
C CYS A 145 -1.21 -5.26 -7.97
N GLU A 146 -2.29 -4.47 -8.01
CA GLU A 146 -3.54 -4.84 -8.68
C GLU A 146 -3.67 -4.21 -10.07
N PRO A 147 -4.37 -4.86 -11.01
CA PRO A 147 -4.73 -4.22 -12.27
C PRO A 147 -5.76 -3.12 -12.05
N MET A 148 -5.64 -2.03 -12.80
CA MET A 148 -6.65 -0.99 -12.93
C MET A 148 -7.23 -0.97 -14.33
N PHE A 149 -8.50 -0.57 -14.46
CA PHE A 149 -9.03 -0.18 -15.75
C PHE A 149 -8.27 1.03 -16.26
N ALA A 150 -8.02 1.06 -17.56
CA ALA A 150 -7.38 2.20 -18.22
C ALA A 150 -8.09 2.49 -19.54
N ALA A 151 -8.21 3.76 -19.90
CA ALA A 151 -8.77 4.18 -21.17
C ALA A 151 -8.21 5.52 -21.63
N GLU A 152 -8.35 5.78 -22.93
CA GLU A 152 -8.12 7.12 -23.50
C GLU A 152 -9.44 7.86 -23.60
N ILE A 153 -9.45 9.14 -23.25
CA ILE A 153 -10.53 10.08 -23.51
C ILE A 153 -9.98 11.35 -24.14
N GLU A 154 -10.83 12.10 -24.85
CA GLU A 154 -10.47 13.41 -25.37
C GLU A 154 -10.39 14.43 -24.21
N GLY A 155 -9.24 15.09 -24.09
CA GLY A 155 -8.96 16.11 -23.09
C GLY A 155 -9.60 17.46 -23.41
N PRO A 156 -9.61 18.40 -22.44
CA PRO A 156 -10.23 19.72 -22.61
C PRO A 156 -9.68 20.55 -23.77
N ASP A 157 -8.44 20.30 -24.18
CA ASP A 157 -7.72 20.98 -25.26
C ASP A 157 -7.59 20.11 -26.53
N GLY A 158 -8.30 18.97 -26.58
CA GLY A 158 -8.21 17.99 -27.66
C GLY A 158 -6.99 17.07 -27.59
N THR A 159 -6.13 17.19 -26.58
CA THR A 159 -5.04 16.22 -26.33
C THR A 159 -5.59 14.96 -25.65
N PRO A 160 -4.95 13.79 -25.79
CA PRO A 160 -5.42 12.59 -25.11
C PRO A 160 -5.21 12.69 -23.58
N VAL A 161 -6.20 12.22 -22.83
CA VAL A 161 -6.13 12.01 -21.37
C VAL A 161 -6.16 10.51 -21.10
N LEU A 162 -5.20 10.03 -20.30
CA LEU A 162 -5.20 8.67 -19.80
C LEU A 162 -6.03 8.62 -18.51
N ARG A 163 -7.19 7.96 -18.56
CA ARG A 163 -8.03 7.70 -17.39
C ARG A 163 -7.74 6.33 -16.82
N LEU A 164 -7.55 6.26 -15.51
CA LEU A 164 -7.53 5.03 -14.71
C LEU A 164 -8.68 5.04 -13.71
N TRP A 165 -9.25 3.88 -13.40
CA TRP A 165 -10.23 3.73 -12.33
C TRP A 165 -10.26 2.32 -11.77
N GLU A 166 -10.67 2.19 -10.51
CA GLU A 166 -10.86 0.91 -9.83
C GLU A 166 -11.79 1.07 -8.62
N TRP A 167 -12.20 -0.05 -8.02
CA TRP A 167 -13.01 -0.13 -6.81
C TRP A 167 -12.16 -0.50 -5.58
N GLU A 168 -11.93 0.46 -4.67
CA GLU A 168 -11.23 0.18 -3.42
C GLU A 168 -12.19 -0.51 -2.44
N ARG A 169 -11.93 -1.78 -2.15
CA ARG A 169 -12.90 -2.67 -1.49
C ARG A 169 -12.92 -2.58 0.02
N THR A 170 -11.86 -2.06 0.66
CA THR A 170 -11.85 -1.92 2.14
C THR A 170 -12.77 -0.79 2.61
N ARG A 171 -13.00 0.21 1.75
CA ARG A 171 -13.94 1.31 1.97
C ARG A 171 -15.17 1.28 1.07
N ASP A 172 -15.20 0.38 0.10
CA ASP A 172 -16.28 0.26 -0.87
C ASP A 172 -16.45 1.56 -1.69
N LEU A 173 -15.32 2.12 -2.13
CA LEU A 173 -15.24 3.41 -2.82
C LEU A 173 -14.70 3.25 -4.26
N PRO A 174 -15.43 3.66 -5.30
CA PRO A 174 -14.87 3.87 -6.62
C PRO A 174 -14.01 5.13 -6.66
N TYR A 175 -12.90 5.08 -7.38
CA TYR A 175 -12.06 6.24 -7.65
C TYR A 175 -11.53 6.28 -9.08
N GLN A 176 -11.11 7.48 -9.48
CA GLN A 176 -10.66 7.81 -10.82
C GLN A 176 -9.36 8.62 -10.73
N VAL A 177 -8.41 8.36 -11.62
CA VAL A 177 -7.15 9.10 -11.78
C VAL A 177 -6.94 9.38 -13.26
N ASP A 178 -6.98 10.66 -13.64
CA ASP A 178 -6.82 11.11 -15.03
C ASP A 178 -5.50 11.85 -15.20
N PHE A 179 -4.63 11.32 -16.07
CA PHE A 179 -3.38 11.95 -16.47
C PHE A 179 -3.61 12.79 -17.74
N TRP A 180 -3.34 14.08 -17.62
CA TRP A 180 -3.48 15.04 -18.71
C TRP A 180 -2.15 15.78 -18.92
N LEU A 181 -1.70 15.82 -20.17
CA LEU A 181 -0.44 16.47 -20.55
C LEU A 181 -0.70 17.42 -21.73
N PRO A 182 -1.06 18.69 -21.48
CA PRO A 182 -1.29 19.67 -22.54
C PRO A 182 -0.08 19.81 -23.47
N GLU A 183 -0.31 20.21 -24.72
CA GLU A 183 0.76 20.45 -25.68
C GLU A 183 1.74 21.51 -25.15
N GLY A 184 3.05 21.26 -25.24
CA GLY A 184 4.07 22.22 -24.79
C GLY A 184 4.24 22.36 -23.28
N SER A 185 3.36 21.77 -22.47
CA SER A 185 3.41 21.82 -21.01
C SER A 185 4.57 20.98 -20.46
N ASP A 186 5.32 21.53 -19.51
CA ASP A 186 6.27 20.79 -18.68
C ASP A 186 5.64 20.29 -17.36
N GLN A 187 4.32 20.40 -17.24
CA GLN A 187 3.53 19.89 -16.12
C GLN A 187 2.65 18.73 -16.58
N LEU A 188 2.85 17.56 -15.96
CA LEU A 188 1.89 16.47 -15.98
C LEU A 188 0.81 16.78 -14.95
N LEU A 189 -0.42 16.92 -15.42
CA LEU A 189 -1.59 17.15 -14.58
C LEU A 189 -2.23 15.80 -14.24
N VAL A 190 -2.52 15.57 -12.97
CA VAL A 190 -3.18 14.35 -12.48
C VAL A 190 -4.42 14.76 -11.69
N ALA A 191 -5.59 14.54 -12.26
CA ALA A 191 -6.86 14.83 -11.61
C ALA A 191 -7.38 13.56 -10.95
N VAL A 192 -7.84 13.67 -9.70
CA VAL A 192 -8.34 12.52 -8.94
C VAL A 192 -9.76 12.81 -8.49
N ARG A 193 -10.60 11.77 -8.50
CA ARG A 193 -11.93 11.80 -7.91
C ARG A 193 -12.22 10.54 -7.11
N VAL A 194 -12.71 10.73 -5.89
CA VAL A 194 -13.24 9.66 -5.03
C VAL A 194 -14.72 9.93 -4.79
N ARG A 195 -15.57 8.93 -4.96
CA ARG A 195 -17.03 9.05 -4.77
C ARG A 195 -17.50 8.12 -3.67
N ASN A 196 -18.37 8.62 -2.78
CA ASN A 196 -19.07 7.79 -1.81
C ASN A 196 -20.50 7.53 -2.30
N PRO A 197 -20.79 6.34 -2.86
CA PRO A 197 -22.13 6.03 -3.35
C PRO A 197 -23.09 5.58 -2.23
N HIS A 198 -22.65 5.57 -0.97
CA HIS A 198 -23.39 5.00 0.15
C HIS A 198 -24.21 6.05 0.91
N PRO A 199 -25.26 5.62 1.65
CA PRO A 199 -26.09 6.50 2.48
C PRO A 199 -25.47 6.78 3.87
N TYR A 200 -24.15 6.62 4.05
CA TYR A 200 -23.44 6.84 5.30
C TYR A 200 -22.03 7.42 5.05
N ASP A 201 -21.46 8.08 6.05
CA ASP A 201 -20.08 8.57 6.00
C ASP A 201 -19.10 7.41 5.81
N VAL A 202 -18.14 7.58 4.89
CA VAL A 202 -17.03 6.63 4.72
C VAL A 202 -15.72 7.28 5.15
N PRO A 203 -14.87 6.61 5.96
CA PRO A 203 -13.52 7.08 6.21
C PRO A 203 -12.72 7.11 4.90
N VAL A 204 -12.21 8.29 4.53
CA VAL A 204 -11.36 8.47 3.35
C VAL A 204 -9.94 8.83 3.76
N TYR A 205 -8.99 8.19 3.09
CA TYR A 205 -7.57 8.42 3.18
C TYR A 205 -7.06 8.61 1.75
N TRP A 206 -6.28 9.65 1.48
CA TRP A 206 -5.59 9.78 0.20
C TRP A 206 -4.21 10.38 0.41
N TRP A 207 -3.19 9.71 -0.13
CA TRP A 207 -1.84 10.23 -0.27
C TRP A 207 -1.21 9.80 -1.60
N SER A 208 -0.78 10.77 -2.40
CA SER A 208 0.06 10.56 -3.58
C SER A 208 1.52 10.48 -3.11
N ASN A 209 2.06 9.26 -3.05
CA ASN A 209 3.43 9.00 -2.56
C ASN A 209 4.42 9.04 -3.73
N ILE A 210 5.42 9.92 -3.67
CA ILE A 210 6.33 10.25 -4.78
C ILE A 210 7.76 9.93 -4.35
N ALA A 211 8.30 8.82 -4.87
CA ALA A 211 9.70 8.49 -4.67
C ALA A 211 10.57 9.38 -5.57
N VAL A 212 11.55 10.07 -4.99
CA VAL A 212 12.51 10.93 -5.70
C VAL A 212 13.95 10.54 -5.34
N PRO A 213 14.93 10.72 -6.26
CA PRO A 213 16.32 10.39 -5.96
C PRO A 213 16.83 11.15 -4.73
N GLN A 214 17.63 10.47 -3.91
CA GLN A 214 18.33 11.08 -2.79
C GLN A 214 19.83 11.15 -3.10
N ASN A 215 20.43 12.34 -2.92
CA ASN A 215 21.87 12.56 -2.86
C ASN A 215 22.21 13.49 -1.67
N GLU A 216 23.51 13.67 -1.38
CA GLU A 216 23.99 14.49 -0.25
C GLU A 216 23.45 15.92 -0.26
N GLY A 217 23.23 16.48 -1.45
CA GLY A 217 22.77 17.84 -1.67
C GLY A 217 21.25 17.98 -1.83
N THR A 218 20.48 16.88 -1.90
CA THR A 218 19.03 16.95 -2.09
C THR A 218 18.38 17.68 -0.91
N ARG A 219 17.72 18.81 -1.20
CA ARG A 219 16.96 19.61 -0.24
C ARG A 219 15.46 19.49 -0.52
N VAL A 220 14.68 19.23 0.51
CA VAL A 220 13.21 19.19 0.44
C VAL A 220 12.63 20.51 0.94
N LEU A 221 11.79 21.12 0.12
CA LEU A 221 11.15 22.40 0.40
C LEU A 221 9.62 22.29 0.34
N ALA A 222 8.96 23.00 1.25
CA ALA A 222 7.52 23.15 1.33
C ALA A 222 7.18 24.54 1.92
N PRO A 223 5.97 25.09 1.71
CA PRO A 223 5.56 26.39 2.24
C PRO A 223 5.18 26.29 3.73
N ALA A 224 6.14 25.88 4.55
CA ALA A 224 5.96 25.61 5.96
C ALA A 224 7.15 26.09 6.79
N THR A 225 6.90 26.48 8.03
CA THR A 225 7.93 26.80 9.05
C THR A 225 7.90 25.82 10.21
N GLN A 226 6.99 24.86 10.20
CA GLN A 226 6.87 23.79 11.18
C GLN A 226 6.43 22.49 10.50
N ALA A 227 6.73 21.35 11.10
CA ALA A 227 6.27 20.04 10.65
C ALA A 227 5.99 19.13 11.85
N TRP A 228 5.03 18.22 11.73
CA TRP A 228 4.86 17.12 12.67
C TRP A 228 5.87 16.03 12.35
N HIS A 229 6.74 15.74 13.30
CA HIS A 229 7.72 14.68 13.24
C HIS A 229 7.15 13.41 13.86
N TYR A 230 7.16 12.33 13.10
CA TYR A 230 6.87 10.98 13.57
C TYR A 230 8.07 10.08 13.26
N GLY A 231 8.67 9.50 14.29
CA GLY A 231 9.76 8.54 14.16
C GLY A 231 9.48 7.27 14.93
N TYR A 232 10.45 6.37 14.97
CA TYR A 232 10.33 5.06 15.65
C TYR A 232 10.23 5.14 17.19
N SER A 233 10.18 6.34 17.77
CA SER A 233 9.77 6.56 19.17
C SER A 233 8.26 6.40 19.39
N GLY A 234 7.45 6.50 18.32
CA GLY A 234 6.00 6.44 18.36
C GLY A 234 5.31 7.74 18.77
N ARG A 235 6.05 8.83 19.01
CA ARG A 235 5.48 10.15 19.30
C ARG A 235 5.27 10.96 18.03
N LEU A 236 4.24 11.81 18.04
CA LEU A 236 3.98 12.82 17.02
C LEU A 236 4.20 14.20 17.64
N ASP A 237 5.32 14.84 17.31
CA ASP A 237 5.77 16.10 17.94
C ASP A 237 5.92 17.20 16.87
N LEU A 238 5.56 18.44 17.20
CA LEU A 238 5.72 19.58 16.29
C LEU A 238 7.16 20.13 16.38
N VAL A 239 7.85 20.25 15.24
CA VAL A 239 9.23 20.73 15.14
C VAL A 239 9.35 21.88 14.15
N ASP A 240 10.40 22.71 14.29
CA ASP A 240 10.65 23.87 13.43
C ASP A 240 11.28 23.49 12.08
N VAL A 241 10.99 24.29 11.06
CA VAL A 241 11.52 24.19 9.69
C VAL A 241 12.03 25.59 9.24
N PRO A 242 13.25 25.71 8.68
CA PRO A 242 14.10 24.62 8.26
C PRO A 242 14.92 24.05 9.43
N GLY A 243 15.42 22.85 9.22
CA GLY A 243 16.45 22.22 10.03
C GLY A 243 17.21 21.21 9.17
N GLU A 244 18.05 20.39 9.79
CA GLU A 244 18.75 19.29 9.10
C GLU A 244 17.77 18.34 8.39
N LEU A 245 16.52 18.22 8.87
CA LEU A 245 15.44 17.45 8.24
C LEU A 245 15.20 17.81 6.77
N THR A 246 15.51 19.05 6.36
CA THR A 246 15.34 19.48 4.96
C THR A 246 16.39 18.90 4.03
N TYR A 247 17.43 18.25 4.56
CA TYR A 247 18.46 17.51 3.82
C TYR A 247 18.41 16.03 4.22
N PRO A 248 17.62 15.19 3.53
CA PRO A 248 17.33 13.82 3.99
C PRO A 248 18.56 12.93 4.21
N ALA A 249 19.61 13.11 3.42
CA ALA A 249 20.88 12.39 3.56
C ALA A 249 21.65 12.69 4.86
N ARG A 250 21.21 13.67 5.65
CA ARG A 250 21.82 14.03 6.95
C ARG A 250 21.09 13.42 8.14
N ALA A 251 19.95 12.76 7.91
CA ALA A 251 19.21 12.10 8.97
C ALA A 251 19.89 10.80 9.39
N GLU A 252 20.05 10.58 10.70
CA GLU A 252 20.65 9.35 11.23
C GLU A 252 19.69 8.15 11.12
N ALA A 253 18.40 8.38 11.31
CA ALA A 253 17.36 7.34 11.35
C ALA A 253 16.17 7.70 10.46
N ALA A 254 15.33 6.71 10.19
CA ALA A 254 14.13 6.90 9.40
C ALA A 254 13.07 7.71 10.15
N ALA A 255 12.38 8.59 9.43
CA ALA A 255 11.40 9.50 10.00
C ALA A 255 10.41 10.02 8.95
N ASP A 256 9.22 10.36 9.43
CA ASP A 256 8.20 11.11 8.72
C ASP A 256 8.15 12.56 9.23
N TYR A 257 8.04 13.52 8.31
CA TYR A 257 7.77 14.92 8.57
C TYR A 257 6.55 15.36 7.79
N PHE A 258 5.48 15.75 8.48
CA PHE A 258 4.25 16.30 7.88
C PHE A 258 4.25 17.82 8.02
N PHE A 259 4.54 18.54 6.94
CA PHE A 259 4.67 19.99 6.93
C PHE A 259 3.33 20.68 7.22
N GLU A 260 3.34 21.65 8.16
CA GLU A 260 2.22 22.58 8.38
C GLU A 260 2.22 23.66 7.30
N VAL A 261 1.64 23.31 6.16
CA VAL A 261 1.54 24.16 4.98
C VAL A 261 0.68 25.39 5.27
N ASN A 262 1.26 26.58 5.08
CA ASN A 262 0.57 27.86 5.11
C ASN A 262 0.48 28.44 3.70
N GLY A 263 -0.74 28.60 3.19
CA GLY A 263 -0.99 29.04 1.83
C GLY A 263 -1.10 27.87 0.85
N ARG A 264 -0.73 28.12 -0.41
CA ARG A 264 -0.92 27.16 -1.49
C ARG A 264 -0.06 25.90 -1.29
N PRO A 265 -0.60 24.69 -1.48
CA PRO A 265 0.13 23.47 -1.16
C PRO A 265 1.09 23.04 -2.29
N TRP A 266 2.37 22.91 -1.95
CA TRP A 266 3.42 22.36 -2.81
C TRP A 266 4.55 21.71 -1.99
N VAL A 267 5.27 20.78 -2.59
CA VAL A 267 6.52 20.20 -2.08
C VAL A 267 7.48 19.98 -3.23
N ALA A 268 8.76 20.22 -3.01
CA ALA A 268 9.80 20.03 -4.02
C ALA A 268 11.02 19.33 -3.42
N ALA A 269 11.64 18.46 -4.20
CA ALA A 269 12.96 17.92 -3.94
C ALA A 269 13.93 18.51 -4.97
N VAL A 270 14.85 19.35 -4.49
CA VAL A 270 15.78 20.13 -5.32
C VAL A 270 17.19 19.64 -5.04
N GLU A 271 17.93 19.31 -6.09
CA GLU A 271 19.32 18.88 -6.01
C GLU A 271 20.27 20.09 -5.93
N GLU A 272 21.55 19.83 -5.64
CA GLU A 272 22.58 20.86 -5.43
C GLU A 272 22.71 21.85 -6.60
N ASP A 273 22.40 21.42 -7.83
CA ASP A 273 22.42 22.26 -9.03
C ASP A 273 21.18 23.15 -9.20
N GLY A 274 20.28 23.16 -8.21
CA GLY A 274 19.05 23.95 -8.21
C GLY A 274 17.92 23.34 -9.03
N THR A 275 18.10 22.14 -9.60
CA THR A 275 17.07 21.46 -10.39
C THR A 275 16.39 20.36 -9.59
N GLY A 276 15.12 20.09 -9.86
CA GLY A 276 14.38 19.10 -9.08
C GLY A 276 13.07 18.62 -9.71
N LEU A 277 12.30 17.92 -8.89
CA LEU A 277 10.86 17.70 -9.09
C LEU A 277 10.10 18.58 -8.10
N ALA A 278 9.03 19.22 -8.57
CA ALA A 278 8.01 19.79 -7.72
C ALA A 278 6.67 19.09 -7.93
N GLN A 279 5.94 18.92 -6.84
CA GLN A 279 4.52 18.57 -6.83
C GLN A 279 3.74 19.71 -6.17
N LEU A 280 2.63 20.08 -6.80
CA LEU A 280 1.68 21.03 -6.26
C LEU A 280 0.26 20.57 -6.54
N SER A 281 -0.72 21.13 -5.83
CA SER A 281 -2.12 20.73 -6.00
C SER A 281 -3.08 21.87 -5.75
N THR A 282 -4.35 21.65 -6.09
CA THR A 282 -5.45 22.48 -5.61
C THR A 282 -5.63 22.30 -4.09
N ASP A 283 -6.32 23.26 -3.47
CA ASP A 283 -6.35 23.44 -2.01
C ASP A 283 -6.86 22.24 -1.21
N ARG A 284 -7.68 21.38 -1.81
CA ARG A 284 -8.26 20.21 -1.13
C ARG A 284 -7.17 19.22 -0.69
N LEU A 285 -6.13 19.03 -1.50
CA LEU A 285 -5.03 18.13 -1.20
C LEU A 285 -3.93 18.89 -0.43
N ARG A 286 -4.21 19.24 0.82
CA ARG A 286 -3.40 20.18 1.63
C ARG A 286 -2.14 19.60 2.26
N GLY A 287 -2.13 18.31 2.59
CA GLY A 287 -1.05 17.67 3.34
C GLY A 287 0.24 17.57 2.53
N ARG A 288 1.39 17.83 3.13
CA ARG A 288 2.71 17.62 2.52
C ARG A 288 3.60 16.84 3.46
N LYS A 289 4.21 15.78 2.96
CA LYS A 289 5.03 14.87 3.75
C LYS A 289 6.40 14.69 3.13
N LEU A 290 7.40 14.52 3.98
CA LEU A 290 8.68 13.92 3.69
C LEU A 290 8.81 12.61 4.50
N PHE A 291 9.09 11.50 3.86
CA PHE A 291 9.65 10.31 4.50
C PHE A 291 11.08 10.09 4.02
N LEU A 292 11.95 9.75 4.96
CA LEU A 292 13.36 9.44 4.72
C LEU A 292 13.74 8.15 5.44
N TRP A 293 14.69 7.42 4.85
CA TRP A 293 15.23 6.17 5.42
C TRP A 293 16.31 6.43 6.49
N GLY A 294 16.93 7.62 6.43
CA GLY A 294 18.14 7.94 7.19
C GLY A 294 19.36 7.10 6.76
N GLU A 295 20.50 7.38 7.39
CA GLU A 295 21.80 6.75 7.11
C GLU A 295 22.17 5.67 8.15
N SER A 296 21.17 5.10 8.82
CA SER A 296 21.36 3.91 9.67
C SER A 296 21.69 2.68 8.81
N ALA A 297 22.27 1.64 9.44
CA ALA A 297 22.52 0.37 8.76
C ALA A 297 21.21 -0.24 8.22
N GLY A 298 20.13 -0.22 9.01
CA GLY A 298 18.83 -0.71 8.59
C GLY A 298 18.17 0.12 7.50
N GLY A 299 18.26 1.46 7.56
CA GLY A 299 17.74 2.35 6.52
C GLY A 299 18.39 2.09 5.15
N ARG A 300 19.72 1.92 5.12
CA ARG A 300 20.43 1.50 3.90
C ARG A 300 20.07 0.08 3.47
N ARG A 301 19.93 -0.85 4.42
CA ARG A 301 19.57 -2.23 4.13
C ARG A 301 18.18 -2.32 3.48
N TRP A 302 17.19 -1.57 3.97
CA TRP A 302 15.86 -1.52 3.37
C TRP A 302 15.88 -0.97 1.95
N GLN A 303 16.63 0.12 1.69
CA GLN A 303 16.75 0.67 0.34
C GLN A 303 17.36 -0.35 -0.63
N GLU A 304 18.48 -0.99 -0.25
CA GLU A 304 19.10 -2.06 -1.05
C GLU A 304 18.17 -3.27 -1.18
N TRP A 305 17.35 -3.57 -0.18
CA TRP A 305 16.37 -4.66 -0.20
C TRP A 305 15.19 -4.40 -1.15
N LEU A 306 14.81 -3.14 -1.34
CA LEU A 306 13.68 -2.74 -2.18
C LEU A 306 14.09 -2.50 -3.64
N ALA A 307 15.31 -2.03 -3.86
CA ALA A 307 15.85 -1.71 -5.17
C ALA A 307 17.35 -2.06 -5.24
N PRO A 308 17.73 -3.36 -5.30
CA PRO A 308 19.13 -3.76 -5.26
C PRO A 308 19.96 -3.12 -6.37
N GLY A 309 21.08 -2.50 -6.00
CA GLY A 309 21.99 -1.82 -6.92
C GLY A 309 21.52 -0.47 -7.44
N ALA A 310 20.42 0.08 -6.92
CA ALA A 310 19.96 1.43 -7.21
C ALA A 310 20.49 2.43 -6.16
N GLY A 311 20.50 3.72 -6.51
CA GLY A 311 20.82 4.78 -5.56
C GLY A 311 19.76 4.91 -4.46
N GLY A 312 20.08 5.71 -3.43
CA GLY A 312 19.12 6.03 -2.38
C GLY A 312 17.94 6.87 -2.91
N TYR A 313 16.84 6.82 -2.18
CA TYR A 313 15.65 7.62 -2.48
C TYR A 313 15.01 8.13 -1.20
N LEU A 314 14.18 9.14 -1.34
CA LEU A 314 13.28 9.63 -0.31
C LEU A 314 11.88 9.76 -0.90
N GLU A 315 10.89 9.96 -0.05
CA GLU A 315 9.52 10.13 -0.48
C GLU A 315 9.01 11.51 -0.10
N ILE A 316 8.63 12.30 -1.10
CA ILE A 316 7.77 13.47 -0.90
C ILE A 316 6.34 13.06 -1.20
N GLN A 317 5.36 13.55 -0.44
CA GLN A 317 3.98 13.08 -0.62
C GLN A 317 2.97 14.21 -0.45
N ALA A 318 1.81 14.06 -1.10
CA ALA A 318 0.71 15.00 -1.02
C ALA A 318 -0.59 14.30 -0.61
N GLY A 319 -1.30 14.84 0.39
CA GLY A 319 -2.43 14.15 1.00
C GLY A 319 -3.63 15.04 1.33
N LEU A 320 -4.78 14.42 1.61
CA LEU A 320 -5.99 15.16 2.02
C LEU A 320 -5.91 15.69 3.45
N ALA A 321 -5.37 14.88 4.37
CA ALA A 321 -5.27 15.22 5.79
C ALA A 321 -3.94 15.94 6.12
N ARG A 322 -3.83 16.46 7.35
CA ARG A 322 -2.63 17.12 7.85
C ARG A 322 -1.45 16.14 7.94
N THR A 323 -1.72 14.90 8.32
CA THR A 323 -0.76 13.79 8.46
C THR A 323 -1.29 12.51 7.82
N GLN A 324 -0.42 11.52 7.58
CA GLN A 324 -0.85 10.18 7.11
C GLN A 324 -1.52 9.34 8.20
N LEU A 325 -1.57 9.83 9.43
CA LEU A 325 -2.10 9.09 10.55
C LEU A 325 -3.60 9.32 10.75
N GLU A 326 -4.19 10.21 9.95
CA GLU A 326 -5.59 10.63 10.01
C GLU A 326 -6.44 10.04 8.87
N HIS A 327 -7.74 9.89 9.15
CA HIS A 327 -8.77 9.66 8.15
C HIS A 327 -9.80 10.79 8.20
N LEU A 328 -10.30 11.20 7.04
CA LEU A 328 -11.37 12.20 6.93
C LEU A 328 -12.73 11.53 6.72
N ARG A 329 -13.82 12.26 6.91
CA ARG A 329 -15.19 11.79 6.66
C ARG A 329 -15.65 12.24 5.28
N LEU A 330 -15.88 11.30 4.37
CA LEU A 330 -16.53 11.56 3.08
C LEU A 330 -18.05 11.36 3.24
N PRO A 331 -18.88 12.42 3.15
CA PRO A 331 -20.31 12.33 3.43
C PRO A 331 -21.08 11.45 2.43
N PRO A 332 -22.33 11.05 2.76
CA PRO A 332 -23.15 10.20 1.91
C PRO A 332 -23.44 10.84 0.55
N GLY A 333 -23.25 10.10 -0.54
CA GLY A 333 -23.54 10.57 -1.89
C GLY A 333 -22.62 11.67 -2.44
N GLU A 334 -21.61 12.10 -1.67
CA GLU A 334 -20.66 13.11 -2.11
C GLU A 334 -19.51 12.51 -2.94
N GLY A 335 -18.89 13.37 -3.75
CA GLY A 335 -17.62 13.09 -4.39
C GLY A 335 -16.65 14.24 -4.14
N TRP A 336 -15.39 13.88 -3.88
CA TRP A 336 -14.30 14.86 -3.76
C TRP A 336 -13.35 14.71 -4.93
N ASP A 337 -12.96 15.85 -5.51
CA ASP A 337 -11.94 15.93 -6.53
C ASP A 337 -10.91 17.01 -6.24
N TRP A 338 -9.71 16.79 -6.79
CA TRP A 338 -8.59 17.72 -6.77
C TRP A 338 -7.71 17.48 -8.01
N LEU A 339 -6.83 18.44 -8.26
CA LEU A 339 -5.85 18.37 -9.34
C LEU A 339 -4.46 18.50 -8.74
N GLU A 340 -3.56 17.66 -9.22
CA GLU A 340 -2.13 17.67 -8.91
C GLU A 340 -1.34 18.01 -10.17
N ALA A 341 -0.20 18.69 -10.02
CA ALA A 341 0.73 18.96 -11.10
C ALA A 341 2.13 18.49 -10.70
N TYR A 342 2.81 17.83 -11.64
CA TYR A 342 4.13 17.25 -11.51
C TYR A 342 5.02 17.78 -12.62
N GLY A 343 6.14 18.41 -12.28
CA GLY A 343 7.01 18.99 -13.27
C GLY A 343 8.41 19.28 -12.75
N PRO A 344 9.35 19.59 -13.66
CA PRO A 344 10.68 20.00 -13.27
C PRO A 344 10.60 21.34 -12.53
N VAL A 345 11.48 21.52 -11.55
CA VAL A 345 11.73 22.83 -10.94
C VAL A 345 13.17 23.24 -11.20
N THR A 346 13.39 24.54 -11.37
CA THR A 346 14.73 25.13 -11.45
C THR A 346 14.73 26.42 -10.67
N ALA A 347 15.67 26.55 -9.75
CA ALA A 347 15.87 27.73 -8.93
C ALA A 347 17.37 27.98 -8.73
N ASP A 348 17.74 29.21 -8.35
CA ASP A 348 19.14 29.57 -8.15
C ASP A 348 19.76 28.73 -7.00
N PRO A 349 20.83 27.95 -7.27
CA PRO A 349 21.42 27.05 -6.27
C PRO A 349 21.85 27.76 -4.99
N ALA A 350 22.46 28.94 -5.12
CA ALA A 350 22.94 29.71 -3.97
C ALA A 350 21.77 30.18 -3.08
N THR A 351 20.63 30.52 -3.69
CA THR A 351 19.43 30.90 -2.97
C THR A 351 18.74 29.68 -2.33
N VAL A 352 18.52 28.60 -3.09
CA VAL A 352 17.81 27.40 -2.58
C VAL A 352 18.58 26.70 -1.48
N HIS A 353 19.91 26.67 -1.54
CA HIS A 353 20.76 26.06 -0.52
C HIS A 353 21.26 27.04 0.54
N GLY A 354 20.88 28.32 0.44
CA GLY A 354 21.20 29.36 1.41
C GLY A 354 20.52 29.18 2.77
N GLU A 355 20.95 29.98 3.73
CA GLU A 355 20.43 29.99 5.10
C GLU A 355 19.04 30.65 5.21
N ASP A 356 18.69 31.55 4.28
CA ASP A 356 17.39 32.22 4.26
C ASP A 356 16.31 31.29 3.71
N TRP A 357 15.55 30.68 4.63
CA TRP A 357 14.45 29.79 4.29
C TRP A 357 13.34 30.44 3.48
N THR A 358 13.07 31.72 3.71
CA THR A 358 12.01 32.42 3.00
C THR A 358 12.45 32.65 1.55
N ALA A 359 13.67 33.12 1.34
CA ALA A 359 14.23 33.27 0.01
C ALA A 359 14.29 31.93 -0.75
N ALA A 360 14.70 30.84 -0.09
CA ALA A 360 14.73 29.51 -0.69
C ALA A 360 13.34 29.03 -1.16
N ARG A 361 12.31 29.20 -0.31
CA ARG A 361 10.92 28.84 -0.66
C ARG A 361 10.36 29.72 -1.78
N GLU A 362 10.62 31.02 -1.74
CA GLU A 362 10.18 31.96 -2.77
C GLU A 362 10.83 31.68 -4.13
N ALA A 363 12.12 31.32 -4.14
CA ALA A 363 12.84 30.94 -5.35
C ALA A 363 12.22 29.70 -6.02
N VAL A 364 11.86 28.68 -5.24
CA VAL A 364 11.14 27.50 -5.73
C VAL A 364 9.74 27.88 -6.21
N ALA A 365 8.97 28.60 -5.39
CA ALA A 365 7.58 28.95 -5.68
C ALA A 365 7.44 29.81 -6.95
N ALA A 366 8.42 30.67 -7.26
CA ALA A 366 8.43 31.51 -8.45
C ALA A 366 8.47 30.72 -9.76
N GLY A 367 8.99 29.48 -9.74
CA GLY A 367 9.03 28.58 -10.90
C GLY A 367 7.80 27.69 -11.05
N LEU A 368 6.86 27.71 -10.10
CA LEU A 368 5.68 26.85 -10.13
C LEU A 368 4.53 27.51 -10.92
N PRO A 369 3.67 26.72 -11.61
CA PRO A 369 2.44 27.23 -12.25
C PRO A 369 1.62 28.04 -11.25
N SER A 370 0.90 29.12 -11.61
CA SER A 370 0.11 29.88 -10.61
C SER A 370 -1.09 29.11 -10.06
N ALA A 371 -1.66 29.55 -8.93
CA ALA A 371 -2.84 28.91 -8.34
C ALA A 371 -4.04 29.01 -9.28
N GLU A 372 -4.22 30.17 -9.89
CA GLU A 372 -5.27 30.46 -10.86
C GLU A 372 -5.17 29.53 -12.07
N LEU A 373 -3.97 29.31 -12.60
CA LEU A 373 -3.77 28.39 -13.72
C LEU A 373 -4.12 26.94 -13.34
N LEU A 374 -3.81 26.52 -12.11
CA LEU A 374 -4.14 25.17 -11.65
C LEU A 374 -5.66 25.01 -11.46
N ASP A 375 -6.34 26.03 -10.96
CA ASP A 375 -7.81 26.05 -10.87
C ASP A 375 -8.46 26.05 -12.25
N GLU A 376 -7.92 26.80 -13.21
CA GLU A 376 -8.36 26.77 -14.61
C GLU A 376 -8.25 25.37 -15.22
N TYR A 377 -7.12 24.68 -15.00
CA TYR A 377 -6.96 23.29 -15.42
C TYR A 377 -7.94 22.35 -14.72
N HIS A 378 -8.18 22.55 -13.43
CA HIS A 378 -9.10 21.72 -12.67
C HIS A 378 -10.54 21.87 -13.16
N ASP A 379 -10.98 23.09 -13.41
CA ASP A 379 -12.30 23.39 -13.97
C ASP A 379 -12.44 22.93 -15.43
N ALA A 380 -11.37 22.96 -16.20
CA ALA A 380 -11.34 22.39 -17.55
C ALA A 380 -11.52 20.86 -17.50
N TRP A 381 -10.78 20.17 -16.63
CA TRP A 381 -10.90 18.73 -16.44
C TRP A 381 -12.29 18.32 -15.93
N ARG A 382 -12.91 19.06 -15.01
CA ARG A 382 -14.25 18.73 -14.50
C ARG A 382 -15.32 18.61 -15.59
N LYS A 383 -15.14 19.30 -16.73
CA LYS A 383 -16.04 19.21 -17.89
C LYS A 383 -15.98 17.86 -18.62
N ILE A 384 -14.88 17.13 -18.50
CA ILE A 384 -14.67 15.82 -19.11
C ILE A 384 -14.66 14.66 -18.10
N ALA A 385 -14.68 14.97 -16.79
CA ALA A 385 -14.54 13.98 -15.73
C ALA A 385 -15.61 12.87 -15.78
N ASP A 386 -16.77 13.16 -16.36
CA ASP A 386 -17.91 12.24 -16.49
C ASP A 386 -18.03 11.61 -17.89
N VAL A 387 -17.14 11.95 -18.83
CA VAL A 387 -17.12 11.35 -20.18
C VAL A 387 -16.85 9.86 -20.06
N THR A 388 -17.75 9.04 -20.60
CA THR A 388 -17.58 7.58 -20.59
C THR A 388 -16.58 7.19 -21.68
N PRO A 389 -15.51 6.44 -21.35
CA PRO A 389 -14.55 6.00 -22.36
C PRO A 389 -15.18 5.02 -23.35
N GLU A 390 -14.87 5.17 -24.64
CA GLU A 390 -15.38 4.29 -25.71
C GLU A 390 -14.53 3.03 -25.91
N SER A 391 -13.24 3.08 -25.56
CA SER A 391 -12.31 1.97 -25.73
C SER A 391 -11.31 1.88 -24.57
N PHE A 392 -11.00 0.65 -24.16
CA PHE A 392 -10.19 0.37 -22.98
C PHE A 392 -8.76 0.09 -23.40
N LEU A 393 -7.80 0.67 -22.68
CA LEU A 393 -6.36 0.43 -22.78
C LEU A 393 -5.89 -0.74 -21.90
N ALA A 394 -6.55 -0.96 -20.77
CA ALA A 394 -6.33 -2.08 -19.86
C ALA A 394 -7.63 -2.43 -19.11
N THR A 395 -7.72 -3.65 -18.61
CA THR A 395 -8.86 -4.15 -17.83
C THR A 395 -8.45 -4.24 -16.36
N GLY A 396 -9.28 -3.69 -15.47
CA GLY A 396 -9.12 -3.81 -14.02
C GLY A 396 -9.81 -5.05 -13.46
N SER A 397 -10.13 -5.01 -12.18
CA SER A 397 -10.77 -6.13 -11.47
C SER A 397 -12.28 -6.24 -11.75
N GLY A 398 -12.85 -7.43 -11.55
CA GLY A 398 -14.30 -7.65 -11.64
C GLY A 398 -15.11 -7.12 -10.45
N TRP A 399 -14.47 -6.58 -9.41
CA TRP A 399 -15.13 -6.24 -8.15
C TRP A 399 -16.10 -5.07 -8.27
N GLY A 400 -15.75 -4.02 -9.03
CA GLY A 400 -16.67 -2.92 -9.27
C GLY A 400 -17.91 -3.34 -10.07
N ALA A 401 -17.75 -4.27 -11.03
CA ALA A 401 -18.89 -4.82 -11.78
C ALA A 401 -19.82 -5.63 -10.86
N LEU A 402 -19.25 -6.43 -9.95
CA LEU A 402 -20.02 -7.18 -8.96
C LEU A 402 -20.83 -6.25 -8.04
N GLU A 403 -20.24 -5.15 -7.56
CA GLU A 403 -20.95 -4.19 -6.73
C GLU A 403 -22.09 -3.49 -7.50
N ILE A 404 -21.88 -3.13 -8.78
CA ILE A 404 -22.95 -2.59 -9.64
C ILE A 404 -24.08 -3.60 -9.84
N ARG A 405 -23.77 -4.89 -10.00
CA ARG A 405 -24.80 -5.95 -10.12
C ARG A 405 -25.61 -6.11 -8.84
N ARG A 406 -24.98 -6.02 -7.67
CA ARG A 406 -25.68 -6.05 -6.38
C ARG A 406 -26.58 -4.83 -6.19
N ALA A 407 -26.08 -3.64 -6.52
CA ALA A 407 -26.79 -2.39 -6.37
C ALA A 407 -26.43 -1.43 -7.52
N PRO A 408 -27.31 -1.24 -8.51
CA PRO A 408 -27.04 -0.33 -9.62
C PRO A 408 -26.75 1.10 -9.12
N MET A 409 -25.56 1.60 -9.44
CA MET A 409 -25.06 2.91 -9.04
C MET A 409 -24.75 3.77 -10.27
N CYS A 410 -24.99 5.08 -10.17
CA CYS A 410 -24.63 6.04 -11.21
C CYS A 410 -23.17 6.49 -11.02
N LEU A 411 -22.25 5.94 -11.81
CA LEU A 411 -20.82 6.24 -11.76
C LEU A 411 -20.31 6.72 -13.12
N PRO A 412 -20.71 7.94 -13.55
CA PRO A 412 -20.33 8.45 -14.85
C PRO A 412 -18.81 8.62 -14.96
N GLY A 413 -18.29 8.25 -16.12
CA GLY A 413 -16.86 8.31 -16.43
C GLY A 413 -16.02 7.11 -16.00
N THR A 414 -16.55 6.23 -15.14
CA THR A 414 -15.86 5.04 -14.60
C THR A 414 -16.70 3.77 -14.79
N PRO A 415 -16.87 3.28 -16.03
CA PRO A 415 -17.67 2.09 -16.30
C PRO A 415 -17.00 0.83 -15.76
N PHE A 416 -17.75 -0.03 -15.08
CA PHE A 416 -17.29 -1.38 -14.70
C PHE A 416 -18.03 -2.43 -15.55
N PRO A 417 -17.42 -2.91 -16.65
CA PRO A 417 -18.07 -3.80 -17.60
C PRO A 417 -18.29 -5.20 -17.01
N ASP A 418 -19.39 -5.85 -17.37
CA ASP A 418 -19.68 -7.23 -16.93
C ASP A 418 -18.64 -8.23 -17.42
N GLU A 419 -17.97 -7.93 -18.54
CA GLU A 419 -16.86 -8.72 -19.09
C GLU A 419 -15.65 -8.80 -18.15
N SER A 420 -15.58 -7.96 -17.12
CA SER A 420 -14.55 -8.03 -16.07
C SER A 420 -14.85 -9.04 -14.97
N LEU A 421 -16.08 -9.55 -14.87
CA LEU A 421 -16.46 -10.57 -13.89
C LEU A 421 -15.72 -11.88 -14.20
N GLY A 422 -15.07 -12.45 -13.18
CA GLY A 422 -14.32 -13.69 -13.31
C GLY A 422 -14.54 -14.67 -12.14
N PRO A 423 -13.70 -15.71 -12.05
CA PRO A 423 -13.84 -16.79 -11.07
C PRO A 423 -13.98 -16.32 -9.61
N ASP A 424 -13.32 -15.23 -9.24
CA ASP A 424 -13.39 -14.70 -7.88
C ASP A 424 -14.76 -14.07 -7.54
N GLN A 425 -15.50 -13.58 -8.54
CA GLN A 425 -16.83 -12.99 -8.36
C GLN A 425 -17.96 -14.01 -8.55
N GLU A 426 -17.72 -15.11 -9.27
CA GLU A 426 -18.74 -16.12 -9.60
C GLU A 426 -19.54 -16.64 -8.38
N PRO A 427 -18.93 -16.99 -7.22
CA PRO A 427 -19.68 -17.44 -6.06
C PRO A 427 -20.64 -16.38 -5.50
N TRP A 428 -20.29 -15.10 -5.64
CA TRP A 428 -21.08 -13.97 -5.16
C TRP A 428 -22.19 -13.59 -6.13
N LEU A 429 -21.95 -13.74 -7.44
CA LEU A 429 -23.01 -13.64 -8.45
C LEU A 429 -24.06 -14.73 -8.24
N ALA A 430 -23.64 -15.98 -8.04
CA ALA A 430 -24.54 -17.09 -7.75
C ALA A 430 -25.37 -16.83 -6.48
N LEU A 431 -24.78 -16.20 -5.46
CA LEU A 431 -25.50 -15.79 -4.25
C LEU A 431 -26.58 -14.74 -4.54
N LEU A 432 -26.34 -13.77 -5.43
CA LEU A 432 -27.36 -12.81 -5.88
C LEU A 432 -28.52 -13.51 -6.59
N ASP A 433 -28.24 -14.60 -7.32
CA ASP A 433 -29.25 -15.44 -7.98
C ASP A 433 -29.93 -16.44 -7.01
N GLY A 434 -29.61 -16.38 -5.71
CA GLY A 434 -30.22 -17.21 -4.66
C GLY A 434 -29.56 -18.58 -4.46
N THR A 435 -28.40 -18.82 -5.07
CA THR A 435 -27.61 -20.05 -4.89
C THR A 435 -26.51 -19.81 -3.86
N PRO A 436 -26.53 -20.47 -2.68
CA PRO A 436 -25.48 -20.28 -1.69
C PRO A 436 -24.13 -20.80 -2.19
N PRO A 437 -23.00 -20.25 -1.73
CA PRO A 437 -21.71 -20.84 -1.98
C PRO A 437 -21.66 -22.26 -1.38
N ASP A 438 -21.17 -23.21 -2.16
CA ASP A 438 -20.94 -24.59 -1.78
C ASP A 438 -19.66 -25.10 -2.44
N GLY A 439 -19.05 -26.16 -1.90
CA GLY A 439 -17.80 -26.69 -2.42
C GLY A 439 -17.14 -27.73 -1.52
N ASP A 440 -16.00 -28.23 -1.99
CA ASP A 440 -15.16 -29.17 -1.23
C ASP A 440 -14.59 -28.47 0.02
N PRO A 441 -14.82 -28.98 1.24
CA PRO A 441 -14.26 -28.44 2.50
C PRO A 441 -12.73 -28.37 2.53
N LEU A 442 -12.04 -29.14 1.69
CA LEU A 442 -10.58 -29.13 1.59
C LEU A 442 -10.05 -28.17 0.50
N ALA A 443 -10.92 -27.70 -0.39
CA ALA A 443 -10.55 -26.69 -1.38
C ALA A 443 -10.48 -25.29 -0.72
N VAL A 444 -9.65 -24.42 -1.30
CA VAL A 444 -9.53 -23.03 -0.87
C VAL A 444 -10.90 -22.33 -1.01
N PRO A 445 -11.45 -21.73 0.07
CA PRO A 445 -12.70 -21.00 -0.01
C PRO A 445 -12.47 -19.71 -0.80
N PRO A 446 -13.48 -19.23 -1.56
CA PRO A 446 -13.44 -17.91 -2.18
C PRO A 446 -13.17 -16.81 -1.13
N SER A 447 -12.59 -15.68 -1.56
CA SER A 447 -12.42 -14.54 -0.66
C SER A 447 -13.78 -14.08 -0.11
N THR A 448 -13.85 -13.76 1.17
CA THR A 448 -15.10 -13.36 1.83
C THR A 448 -15.36 -11.87 1.65
N LEU A 449 -16.50 -11.52 1.05
CA LEU A 449 -16.99 -10.15 1.05
C LEU A 449 -17.61 -9.81 2.42
N VAL A 450 -17.08 -8.77 3.05
CA VAL A 450 -17.38 -8.45 4.47
C VAL A 450 -18.17 -7.15 4.66
N ASN A 451 -18.45 -6.41 3.58
CA ASN A 451 -19.33 -5.26 3.71
C ASN A 451 -20.72 -5.72 4.19
N ARG A 452 -21.45 -4.82 4.86
CA ARG A 452 -22.71 -5.17 5.52
C ARG A 452 -23.74 -5.82 4.59
N TYR A 453 -23.73 -5.43 3.31
CA TYR A 453 -24.72 -5.91 2.35
C TYR A 453 -24.49 -7.38 1.96
N TRP A 454 -23.24 -7.76 1.73
CA TRP A 454 -22.88 -9.16 1.50
C TRP A 454 -23.02 -10.01 2.76
N ALA A 455 -22.65 -9.45 3.92
CA ALA A 455 -22.85 -10.12 5.21
C ALA A 455 -24.34 -10.42 5.46
N ASP A 456 -25.23 -9.45 5.20
CA ASP A 456 -26.68 -9.64 5.34
C ASP A 456 -27.21 -10.73 4.38
N LEU A 457 -26.78 -10.72 3.10
CA LEU A 457 -27.15 -11.79 2.15
C LEU A 457 -26.71 -13.17 2.67
N MET A 458 -25.50 -13.26 3.21
CA MET A 458 -24.96 -14.50 3.76
C MET A 458 -25.77 -15.02 4.96
N GLU A 459 -26.40 -14.13 5.75
CA GLU A 459 -27.25 -14.52 6.88
C GLU A 459 -28.53 -15.27 6.46
N TYR A 460 -29.04 -14.98 5.28
CA TYR A 460 -30.25 -15.62 4.75
C TYR A 460 -29.95 -16.80 3.82
N ALA A 461 -28.70 -16.95 3.37
CA ALA A 461 -28.28 -18.07 2.54
C ALA A 461 -28.49 -19.43 3.24
N PRO A 462 -28.90 -20.49 2.51
CA PRO A 462 -28.99 -21.84 3.07
C PRO A 462 -27.70 -22.28 3.74
N LYS A 463 -27.82 -22.92 4.90
CA LYS A 463 -26.68 -23.27 5.77
C LYS A 463 -25.96 -24.52 5.30
N ASN A 464 -24.66 -24.40 5.11
CA ASN A 464 -23.67 -25.46 4.88
C ASN A 464 -22.34 -25.03 5.52
N TRP A 465 -21.28 -25.82 5.38
CA TRP A 465 -19.99 -25.49 5.99
C TRP A 465 -19.43 -24.15 5.48
N LEU A 466 -19.59 -23.85 4.19
CA LEU A 466 -18.97 -22.70 3.52
C LEU A 466 -19.70 -21.38 3.82
N THR A 467 -21.02 -21.40 3.85
CA THR A 467 -21.84 -20.26 4.30
C THR A 467 -21.57 -19.94 5.76
N TRP A 468 -21.45 -20.95 6.64
CA TRP A 468 -21.03 -20.73 8.03
C TRP A 468 -19.62 -20.15 8.13
N TYR A 469 -18.69 -20.62 7.29
CA TYR A 469 -17.34 -20.06 7.21
C TYR A 469 -17.36 -18.57 6.86
N HIS A 470 -18.08 -18.19 5.79
CA HIS A 470 -18.20 -16.80 5.35
C HIS A 470 -18.90 -15.90 6.37
N ARG A 471 -19.97 -16.38 7.02
CA ARG A 471 -20.61 -15.66 8.15
C ARG A 471 -19.61 -15.37 9.24
N GLY A 472 -18.81 -16.37 9.62
CA GLY A 472 -17.81 -16.20 10.67
C GLY A 472 -16.76 -15.15 10.30
N VAL A 473 -16.27 -15.15 9.07
CA VAL A 473 -15.32 -14.12 8.59
C VAL A 473 -15.96 -12.73 8.54
N ALA A 474 -17.20 -12.60 8.07
CA ALA A 474 -17.92 -11.33 8.06
C ALA A 474 -18.23 -10.81 9.47
N HIS A 475 -18.62 -11.68 10.41
CA HIS A 475 -18.80 -11.35 11.82
C HIS A 475 -17.50 -10.84 12.45
N TRP A 476 -16.39 -11.52 12.17
CA TRP A 476 -15.08 -11.13 12.69
C TRP A 476 -14.70 -9.73 12.20
N ALA A 477 -14.83 -9.47 10.89
CA ALA A 477 -14.55 -8.16 10.30
C ALA A 477 -15.46 -7.05 10.86
N ALA A 478 -16.69 -7.38 11.26
CA ALA A 478 -17.62 -6.47 11.93
C ALA A 478 -17.39 -6.33 13.45
N GLY A 479 -16.30 -6.91 14.00
CA GLY A 479 -15.99 -6.88 15.44
C GLY A 479 -16.86 -7.79 16.31
N ARG A 480 -17.71 -8.65 15.70
CA ARG A 480 -18.62 -9.58 16.40
C ARG A 480 -17.94 -10.93 16.65
N GLN A 481 -16.90 -10.92 17.48
CA GLN A 481 -16.03 -12.08 17.69
C GLN A 481 -16.77 -13.32 18.22
N SER A 482 -17.70 -13.17 19.15
CA SER A 482 -18.49 -14.30 19.68
C SER A 482 -19.35 -14.96 18.60
N ASP A 483 -19.99 -14.16 17.75
CA ASP A 483 -20.79 -14.65 16.61
C ASP A 483 -19.88 -15.35 15.60
N ALA A 484 -18.69 -14.79 15.34
CA ALA A 484 -17.69 -15.37 14.45
C ALA A 484 -17.26 -16.78 14.90
N VAL A 485 -16.89 -16.93 16.17
CA VAL A 485 -16.51 -18.20 16.78
C VAL A 485 -17.67 -19.21 16.72
N GLY A 486 -18.89 -18.77 17.00
CA GLY A 486 -20.09 -19.60 16.86
C GLY A 486 -20.26 -20.13 15.44
N ALA A 487 -20.20 -19.25 14.44
CA ALA A 487 -20.32 -19.60 13.04
C ALA A 487 -19.21 -20.56 12.57
N TRP A 488 -17.96 -20.35 12.97
CA TRP A 488 -16.87 -21.28 12.62
C TRP A 488 -17.01 -22.66 13.28
N ARG A 489 -17.54 -22.75 14.51
CA ARG A 489 -17.86 -24.05 15.13
C ARG A 489 -18.95 -24.79 14.37
N GLU A 490 -19.99 -24.07 13.91
CA GLU A 490 -21.03 -24.64 13.05
C GLU A 490 -20.47 -25.08 11.69
N SER A 491 -19.54 -24.31 11.11
CA SER A 491 -18.83 -24.67 9.87
C SER A 491 -18.10 -26.01 10.03
N VAL A 492 -17.26 -26.13 11.06
CA VAL A 492 -16.52 -27.38 11.36
C VAL A 492 -17.46 -28.55 11.66
N SER A 493 -18.57 -28.30 12.37
CA SER A 493 -19.55 -29.34 12.70
C SER A 493 -20.32 -29.83 11.49
N ALA A 494 -20.61 -28.95 10.52
CA ALA A 494 -21.26 -29.30 9.27
C ALA A 494 -20.34 -30.11 8.36
N ASN A 495 -19.08 -29.67 8.23
CA ASN A 495 -18.02 -30.44 7.58
C ASN A 495 -16.65 -29.94 8.08
N GLU A 496 -15.83 -30.85 8.59
CA GLU A 496 -14.54 -30.48 9.16
C GLU A 496 -13.63 -29.92 8.06
N ASN A 497 -13.12 -28.70 8.28
CA ASN A 497 -12.34 -27.98 7.29
C ASN A 497 -11.18 -27.19 7.93
N PRO A 498 -10.03 -27.06 7.25
CA PRO A 498 -8.85 -26.39 7.81
C PRO A 498 -9.08 -24.88 8.03
N TRP A 499 -9.97 -24.27 7.25
CA TRP A 499 -10.18 -22.82 7.22
C TRP A 499 -10.84 -22.31 8.50
N ALA A 500 -11.96 -22.92 8.89
CA ALA A 500 -12.66 -22.58 10.13
C ALA A 500 -11.87 -23.02 11.36
N LEU A 501 -11.15 -24.16 11.31
CA LEU A 501 -10.23 -24.58 12.38
C LEU A 501 -9.11 -23.55 12.61
N ARG A 502 -8.48 -23.08 11.54
CA ARG A 502 -7.48 -22.00 11.62
C ARG A 502 -8.10 -20.74 12.19
N ASN A 503 -9.30 -20.35 11.76
CA ASN A 503 -9.94 -19.13 12.27
C ASN A 503 -10.30 -19.24 13.77
N LEU A 504 -10.74 -20.41 14.23
CA LEU A 504 -10.92 -20.70 15.65
C LEU A 504 -9.57 -20.62 16.40
N ALA A 505 -8.48 -21.11 15.79
CA ALA A 505 -7.15 -21.02 16.37
C ALA A 505 -6.67 -19.57 16.54
N VAL A 506 -7.00 -18.68 15.60
CA VAL A 506 -6.75 -17.22 15.72
C VAL A 506 -7.57 -16.60 16.85
N ALA A 507 -8.80 -17.07 17.06
CA ALA A 507 -9.71 -16.53 18.07
C ALA A 507 -9.45 -17.03 19.51
N THR A 508 -8.53 -17.98 19.68
CA THR A 508 -8.10 -18.50 21.00
C THR A 508 -6.58 -18.36 21.17
N ALA A 509 -6.02 -18.88 22.26
CA ALA A 509 -4.60 -18.81 22.56
C ALA A 509 -4.07 -20.07 23.26
N GLY A 510 -2.75 -20.15 23.41
CA GLY A 510 -2.08 -21.23 24.13
C GLY A 510 -2.29 -22.61 23.49
N HIS A 511 -2.41 -23.64 24.33
CA HIS A 511 -2.51 -25.03 23.89
C HIS A 511 -3.73 -25.32 22.99
N GLU A 512 -4.87 -24.64 23.20
CA GLU A 512 -6.05 -24.82 22.35
C GLU A 512 -5.78 -24.33 20.93
N ALA A 513 -5.20 -23.13 20.79
CA ALA A 513 -4.82 -22.58 19.48
C ALA A 513 -3.81 -23.51 18.79
N ALA A 514 -2.79 -23.95 19.51
CA ALA A 514 -1.78 -24.87 19.01
C ALA A 514 -2.39 -26.19 18.50
N TRP A 515 -3.36 -26.76 19.21
CA TRP A 515 -4.07 -27.96 18.78
C TRP A 515 -4.91 -27.74 17.52
N LEU A 516 -5.68 -26.64 17.47
CA LEU A 516 -6.51 -26.28 16.31
C LEU A 516 -5.67 -26.07 15.05
N TYR A 517 -4.53 -25.38 15.17
CA TYR A 517 -3.59 -25.21 14.05
C TYR A 517 -3.02 -26.56 13.58
N ARG A 518 -2.60 -27.45 14.50
CA ARG A 518 -2.13 -28.79 14.10
C ARG A 518 -3.22 -29.58 13.38
N ARG A 519 -4.47 -29.49 13.85
CA ARG A 519 -5.59 -30.16 13.18
C ARG A 519 -5.85 -29.57 11.79
N ALA A 520 -5.78 -28.25 11.64
CA ALA A 520 -5.89 -27.58 10.34
C ALA A 520 -4.76 -28.01 9.38
N VAL A 521 -3.50 -28.04 9.83
CA VAL A 521 -2.35 -28.51 9.04
C VAL A 521 -2.52 -29.97 8.61
N ALA A 522 -3.10 -30.83 9.46
CA ALA A 522 -3.36 -32.22 9.09
C ALA A 522 -4.36 -32.35 7.92
N LEU A 523 -5.24 -31.38 7.71
CA LEU A 523 -6.19 -31.34 6.60
C LEU A 523 -5.63 -30.63 5.35
N ALA A 524 -4.72 -29.67 5.53
CA ALA A 524 -4.07 -28.92 4.45
C ALA A 524 -2.54 -28.81 4.64
N PRO A 525 -1.80 -29.93 4.61
CA PRO A 525 -0.38 -29.96 4.99
C PRO A 525 0.53 -29.22 4.01
N SER A 526 0.09 -29.04 2.76
CA SER A 526 0.84 -28.31 1.73
C SER A 526 0.63 -26.80 1.76
N LEU A 527 -0.27 -26.28 2.60
CA LEU A 527 -0.56 -24.85 2.65
C LEU A 527 0.48 -24.13 3.51
N ARG A 528 1.52 -23.60 2.87
CA ARG A 528 2.67 -22.96 3.55
C ARG A 528 2.28 -21.86 4.56
N PRO A 529 1.38 -20.90 4.27
CA PRO A 529 1.00 -19.89 5.25
C PRO A 529 0.38 -20.48 6.54
N LEU A 530 -0.41 -21.54 6.40
CA LEU A 530 -1.02 -22.24 7.54
C LEU A 530 0.02 -22.93 8.40
N VAL A 531 1.02 -23.56 7.77
CA VAL A 531 2.14 -24.20 8.47
C VAL A 531 2.99 -23.19 9.23
N VAL A 532 3.27 -22.03 8.63
CA VAL A 532 3.98 -20.90 9.30
C VAL A 532 3.23 -20.44 10.55
N GLU A 533 1.91 -20.21 10.45
CA GLU A 533 1.10 -19.84 11.62
C GLU A 533 1.05 -20.94 12.68
N ALA A 534 0.99 -22.21 12.27
CA ALA A 534 0.96 -23.36 13.17
C ALA A 534 2.25 -23.51 13.98
N ILE A 535 3.42 -23.39 13.35
CA ILE A 535 4.72 -23.42 14.03
C ILE A 535 4.83 -22.27 15.03
N ALA A 536 4.46 -21.05 14.61
CA ALA A 536 4.45 -19.89 15.49
C ALA A 536 3.52 -20.09 16.70
N ALA A 537 2.35 -20.71 16.50
CA ALA A 537 1.41 -21.03 17.57
C ALA A 537 1.94 -22.10 18.54
N GLN A 538 2.68 -23.12 18.07
CA GLN A 538 3.33 -24.09 18.95
C GLN A 538 4.36 -23.40 19.85
N LEU A 539 5.22 -22.55 19.27
CA LEU A 539 6.22 -21.80 20.03
C LEU A 539 5.57 -20.86 21.06
N ALA A 540 4.50 -20.16 20.69
CA ALA A 540 3.74 -19.31 21.61
C ALA A 540 3.08 -20.09 22.75
N ALA A 541 2.76 -21.37 22.54
CA ALA A 541 2.22 -22.27 23.56
C ALA A 541 3.30 -22.97 24.41
N GLY A 542 4.60 -22.70 24.17
CA GLY A 542 5.69 -23.37 24.88
C GLY A 542 5.86 -24.84 24.47
N LEU A 543 5.51 -25.17 23.22
CA LEU A 543 5.56 -26.52 22.63
C LEU A 543 6.64 -26.59 21.53
N PRO A 544 7.94 -26.43 21.86
CA PRO A 544 8.98 -26.37 20.84
C PRO A 544 9.25 -27.71 20.17
N ASP A 545 8.86 -28.83 20.79
CA ASP A 545 9.02 -30.14 20.17
C ASP A 545 8.02 -30.37 19.04
N GLU A 546 6.77 -30.01 19.28
CA GLU A 546 5.70 -29.99 18.29
C GLU A 546 5.95 -28.98 17.18
N ALA A 547 6.59 -27.84 17.50
CA ALA A 547 7.07 -26.90 16.49
C ALA A 547 8.13 -27.56 15.58
N GLY A 548 9.04 -28.34 16.17
CA GLY A 548 10.04 -29.12 15.43
C GLY A 548 9.42 -30.18 14.52
N GLU A 549 8.40 -30.91 14.99
CA GLU A 549 7.68 -31.91 14.17
C GLU A 549 7.07 -31.29 12.91
N LEU A 550 6.56 -30.06 13.00
CA LEU A 550 6.00 -29.32 11.85
C LEU A 550 7.08 -28.82 10.89
N LEU A 551 8.32 -28.67 11.36
CA LEU A 551 9.47 -28.26 10.54
C LEU A 551 10.10 -29.44 9.78
N ASP A 552 9.86 -30.67 10.24
CA ASP A 552 10.47 -31.87 9.65
C ASP A 552 10.11 -32.01 8.16
N GLY A 553 11.14 -32.05 7.31
CA GLY A 553 11.00 -32.17 5.87
C GLY A 553 10.67 -30.87 5.12
N LEU A 554 10.53 -29.74 5.81
CA LEU A 554 10.36 -28.44 5.16
C LEU A 554 11.72 -27.83 4.75
N PRO A 555 11.79 -27.16 3.58
CA PRO A 555 12.94 -26.33 3.24
C PRO A 555 13.15 -25.23 4.28
N GLN A 556 14.37 -25.14 4.80
CA GLN A 556 14.77 -24.15 5.80
C GLN A 556 15.12 -22.82 5.12
N GLU A 557 14.11 -22.14 4.59
CA GLU A 557 14.23 -20.88 3.86
C GLU A 557 13.23 -19.83 4.38
N GLY A 558 13.59 -18.55 4.26
CA GLY A 558 12.78 -17.41 4.67
C GLY A 558 12.14 -17.55 6.05
N ARG A 559 10.82 -17.36 6.13
CA ARG A 559 10.10 -17.39 7.42
C ARG A 559 10.22 -18.73 8.15
N ILE A 560 10.36 -19.84 7.41
CA ILE A 560 10.54 -21.18 7.99
C ILE A 560 11.92 -21.30 8.65
N ALA A 561 12.98 -20.78 8.02
CA ALA A 561 14.31 -20.73 8.62
C ALA A 561 14.31 -19.92 9.93
N LEU A 562 13.70 -18.72 9.93
CA LEU A 562 13.57 -17.93 11.15
C LEU A 562 12.83 -18.69 12.27
N LEU A 563 11.74 -19.37 11.93
CA LEU A 563 11.00 -20.18 12.89
C LEU A 563 11.79 -21.41 13.36
N ALA A 564 12.65 -21.99 12.54
CA ALA A 564 13.55 -23.06 12.96
C ALA A 564 14.61 -22.57 13.94
N ALA A 565 15.24 -21.42 13.68
CA ALA A 565 16.16 -20.80 14.63
C ALA A 565 15.49 -20.54 15.98
N ARG A 566 14.26 -20.01 15.98
CA ARG A 566 13.45 -19.79 17.19
C ARG A 566 13.06 -21.10 17.88
N THR A 567 12.79 -22.16 17.13
CA THR A 567 12.50 -23.49 17.67
C THR A 567 13.73 -24.08 18.38
N HIS A 568 14.92 -24.01 17.77
CA HIS A 568 16.17 -24.45 18.40
C HIS A 568 16.47 -23.64 19.67
N LEU A 569 16.30 -22.32 19.62
CA LEU A 569 16.43 -21.45 20.79
C LEU A 569 15.48 -21.86 21.93
N ALA A 570 14.21 -22.13 21.62
CA ALA A 570 13.22 -22.57 22.61
C ALA A 570 13.51 -23.96 23.20
N ARG A 571 14.25 -24.82 22.48
CA ARG A 571 14.78 -26.10 22.98
C ARG A 571 16.08 -25.95 23.81
N GLY A 572 16.66 -24.75 23.86
CA GLY A 572 17.94 -24.48 24.51
C GLY A 572 19.17 -24.85 23.66
N ASP A 573 19.00 -25.11 22.36
CA ASP A 573 20.09 -25.43 21.43
C ASP A 573 20.55 -24.17 20.69
N LEU A 574 21.36 -23.36 21.38
CA LEU A 574 21.93 -22.13 20.83
C LEU A 574 22.82 -22.39 19.62
N ALA A 575 23.54 -23.51 19.60
CA ALA A 575 24.44 -23.85 18.51
C ALA A 575 23.67 -24.13 17.22
N ALA A 576 22.58 -24.90 17.29
CA ALA A 576 21.73 -25.14 16.14
C ALA A 576 20.98 -23.87 15.70
N ALA A 577 20.50 -23.06 16.64
CA ALA A 577 19.87 -21.78 16.32
C ALA A 577 20.83 -20.84 15.57
N LYS A 578 22.09 -20.74 16.01
CA LYS A 578 23.13 -19.96 15.35
C LYS A 578 23.47 -20.53 13.97
N ALA A 579 23.57 -21.86 13.86
CA ALA A 579 23.87 -22.51 12.59
C ALA A 579 22.86 -22.16 11.49
N VAL A 580 21.57 -21.95 11.83
CA VAL A 580 20.55 -21.48 10.87
C VAL A 580 20.85 -20.08 10.34
N TYR A 581 21.37 -19.17 11.18
CA TYR A 581 21.80 -17.86 10.71
C TYR A 581 23.08 -17.93 9.87
N ASP A 582 24.00 -18.82 10.24
CA ASP A 582 25.28 -19.01 9.54
C ASP A 582 25.09 -19.56 8.11
N THR A 583 23.94 -20.14 7.77
CA THR A 583 23.62 -20.54 6.38
C THR A 583 23.26 -19.36 5.48
N GLY A 584 22.86 -18.22 6.04
CA GLY A 584 22.43 -17.02 5.31
C GLY A 584 21.08 -17.21 4.60
N PHE A 585 19.98 -16.88 5.27
CA PHE A 585 18.62 -16.97 4.71
C PHE A 585 17.97 -15.59 4.57
N GLU A 586 16.93 -15.52 3.73
CA GLU A 586 16.23 -14.28 3.41
C GLU A 586 14.73 -14.39 3.68
N VAL A 587 14.20 -13.57 4.58
CA VAL A 587 12.76 -13.50 4.87
C VAL A 587 12.12 -12.51 3.91
N ALA A 588 11.69 -12.99 2.73
CA ALA A 588 11.10 -12.15 1.69
C ALA A 588 9.98 -11.23 2.21
N ASN A 589 9.12 -11.74 3.09
CA ASN A 589 7.99 -11.02 3.66
C ASN A 589 8.26 -10.42 5.06
N LEU A 590 9.52 -10.12 5.38
CA LEU A 590 9.85 -9.36 6.59
C LEU A 590 9.12 -8.02 6.55
N ARG A 591 8.30 -7.73 7.57
CA ARG A 591 7.51 -6.50 7.66
C ARG A 591 8.42 -5.31 7.98
N GLU A 592 8.14 -4.14 7.40
CA GLU A 592 8.78 -2.89 7.82
C GLU A 592 8.63 -2.69 9.34
N GLY A 593 9.75 -2.38 10.01
CA GLY A 593 9.79 -2.22 11.46
C GLY A 593 9.83 -3.52 12.26
N GLU A 594 9.76 -4.70 11.62
CA GLU A 594 9.84 -5.98 12.30
C GLU A 594 11.25 -6.25 12.83
N THR A 595 11.36 -6.56 14.14
CA THR A 595 12.64 -6.83 14.81
C THR A 595 12.93 -8.31 15.03
N SER A 596 12.10 -9.21 14.49
CA SER A 596 12.17 -10.65 14.79
C SER A 596 13.52 -11.28 14.44
N LEU A 597 14.18 -10.85 13.36
CA LEU A 597 15.53 -11.27 12.99
C LEU A 597 16.57 -10.84 14.01
N SER A 598 16.54 -9.56 14.42
CA SER A 598 17.51 -9.01 15.38
C SER A 598 17.29 -9.53 16.79
N ASP A 599 16.04 -9.67 17.20
CA ASP A 599 15.67 -10.13 18.55
C ASP A 599 16.03 -11.61 18.73
N THR A 600 15.80 -12.43 17.69
CA THR A 600 16.21 -13.84 17.71
C THR A 600 17.72 -13.97 17.73
N TRP A 601 18.46 -13.19 16.92
CA TRP A 601 19.93 -13.21 16.94
C TRP A 601 20.51 -12.81 18.29
N ALA A 602 19.99 -11.74 18.91
CA ALA A 602 20.45 -11.28 20.22
C ALA A 602 20.22 -12.31 21.35
N ALA A 603 19.26 -13.22 21.19
CA ALA A 603 19.05 -14.33 22.11
C ALA A 603 19.94 -15.56 21.81
N VAL A 604 20.54 -15.62 20.62
CA VAL A 604 21.34 -16.75 20.13
C VAL A 604 22.85 -16.49 20.25
N SER A 605 23.30 -15.24 20.09
CA SER A 605 24.72 -14.86 20.03
C SER A 605 24.98 -13.48 20.61
N ASP A 606 26.15 -13.31 21.23
CA ASP A 606 26.69 -12.00 21.66
C ASP A 606 27.45 -11.27 20.53
N GLU A 607 27.62 -11.93 19.37
CA GLU A 607 28.26 -11.33 18.19
C GLU A 607 27.37 -10.24 17.57
N PRO A 608 27.97 -9.26 16.85
CA PRO A 608 27.18 -8.30 16.08
C PRO A 608 26.24 -8.99 15.09
N LEU A 609 25.03 -8.45 14.94
CA LEU A 609 24.06 -8.93 13.95
C LEU A 609 24.69 -8.86 12.54
N PRO A 610 24.63 -9.92 11.72
CA PRO A 610 25.11 -9.86 10.36
C PRO A 610 24.39 -8.76 9.56
N GLU A 611 25.13 -7.94 8.82
CA GLU A 611 24.60 -6.75 8.13
C GLU A 611 23.42 -7.06 7.20
N HIS A 612 23.44 -8.23 6.54
CA HIS A 612 22.35 -8.65 5.64
C HIS A 612 21.02 -8.95 6.36
N HIS A 613 21.06 -9.16 7.68
CA HIS A 613 19.90 -9.32 8.57
C HIS A 613 19.56 -8.05 9.36
N ASP A 614 20.33 -6.97 9.24
CA ASP A 614 20.10 -5.74 10.00
C ASP A 614 19.10 -4.81 9.29
N PHE A 615 17.83 -4.96 9.63
CA PHE A 615 16.73 -4.12 9.13
C PHE A 615 16.22 -3.10 10.17
N ARG A 616 17.01 -2.82 11.22
CA ARG A 616 16.61 -1.94 12.32
C ARG A 616 16.65 -0.48 11.87
N MET A 617 15.50 0.18 11.89
CA MET A 617 15.28 1.55 11.38
C MET A 617 15.62 2.66 12.39
N LYS A 618 16.52 2.39 13.35
CA LYS A 618 16.79 3.25 14.51
C LYS A 618 18.27 3.46 14.76
#